data_AF-A0A969KP38-F1
#
_entry.id   AF-A0A969KP38-F1
#
_cell.length_a   1.000
_cell.length_b   1.000
_cell.length_c   1.000
_cell.angle_alpha   90.00
_cell.angle_beta   90.00
_cell.angle_gamma   90.00
#
_symmetry.space_group_name_H-M   'P 1'
#
loop_
_entity.id
_entity.type
_entity.pdbx_description
1 polymer ?
#
loop_
_entity_poly.entity_id
_entity_poly.type
_entity_poly.pdbx_seq_one_letter_code
_entity_poly.pdbx_strand_id
1 'polypeptide(L)'
;MGIYAAASFWRRSWRRGWAWFRRGLPAGIGLAFGVGLSAVFWLPMLLERQYVRQDQWFDGRYDFRGNFVYFFQLFSPRWGFGVSQPGPDDPLGFQLGAAPVALAVLGVLFFWRRAGRLRGEIVVFGAVALITTALGLQIAAPLWEWPVVGTILGFAQFPWRWMSVAIVCISVLAGLVMHRDLVGERTKLTMPLLAVIAVVLISSYPLLVVEISEPVEGPVSLAGLMRFQQSSDEMTGSTAWVKEIPTWSPMADYYISQDKAGGPVKPVETLIDYDNQSYPLDYKSFALGSVAHNSVMEEVYFFNQREDEQRIVFNHFYYPGWKAYLLDGQHGQPVQDVADHVPEDGDLGRMTTPLPQGEGFVLLRFEDTPPRTIGRAISLGTLAILLIIGLWQFTRGRLRRV
;
A
#
# COMPACT_ATOMS: atom_id res chain seq x y z
N MET A 1 -6.13 -37.39 49.02
CA MET A 1 -4.97 -36.55 48.62
C MET A 1 -5.02 -36.03 47.17
N GLY A 2 -5.71 -36.68 46.21
CA GLY A 2 -5.68 -36.27 44.79
C GLY A 2 -6.41 -34.96 44.41
N ILE A 3 -7.52 -34.60 45.09
CA ILE A 3 -8.36 -33.45 44.71
C ILE A 3 -7.67 -32.09 45.04
N TYR A 4 -6.95 -32.01 46.16
CA TYR A 4 -6.20 -30.80 46.54
C TYR A 4 -4.94 -30.57 45.68
N ALA A 5 -4.31 -31.65 45.20
CA ALA A 5 -3.18 -31.57 44.28
C ALA A 5 -3.62 -31.05 42.89
N ALA A 6 -4.76 -31.53 42.37
CA ALA A 6 -5.33 -31.05 41.12
C ALA A 6 -5.77 -29.57 41.19
N ALA A 7 -6.42 -29.16 42.29
CA ALA A 7 -6.85 -27.76 42.48
C ALA A 7 -5.66 -26.78 42.66
N SER A 8 -4.58 -27.22 43.30
CA SER A 8 -3.36 -26.41 43.46
C SER A 8 -2.54 -26.30 42.17
N PHE A 9 -2.51 -27.35 41.35
CA PHE A 9 -1.96 -27.30 39.99
C PHE A 9 -2.76 -26.34 39.10
N TRP A 10 -4.09 -26.45 39.09
CA TRP A 10 -4.97 -25.53 38.35
C TRP A 10 -4.81 -24.08 38.79
N ARG A 11 -4.76 -23.79 40.10
CA ARG A 11 -4.52 -22.43 40.61
C ARG A 11 -3.12 -21.90 40.26
N ARG A 12 -2.09 -22.73 40.27
CA ARG A 12 -0.72 -22.33 39.86
C ARG A 12 -0.63 -22.08 38.36
N SER A 13 -1.22 -22.95 37.54
CA SER A 13 -1.29 -22.80 36.08
C SER A 13 -2.11 -21.56 35.69
N TRP A 14 -3.23 -21.29 36.36
CA TRP A 14 -4.02 -20.07 36.19
C TRP A 14 -3.24 -18.80 36.57
N ARG A 15 -2.58 -18.79 37.73
CA ARG A 15 -1.75 -17.64 38.16
C ARG A 15 -0.57 -17.39 37.21
N ARG A 16 0.05 -18.44 36.67
CA ARG A 16 1.08 -18.31 35.64
C ARG A 16 0.50 -17.77 34.34
N GLY A 17 -0.62 -18.32 33.85
CA GLY A 17 -1.31 -17.83 32.65
C GLY A 17 -1.70 -16.35 32.77
N TRP A 18 -2.24 -15.95 33.91
CA TRP A 18 -2.57 -14.55 34.20
C TRP A 18 -1.33 -13.63 34.23
N ALA A 19 -0.21 -14.11 34.79
CA ALA A 19 1.04 -13.37 34.76
C ALA A 19 1.60 -13.20 33.34
N TRP A 20 1.46 -14.21 32.47
CA TRP A 20 1.81 -14.12 31.05
C TRP A 20 0.92 -13.11 30.32
N PHE A 21 -0.40 -13.20 30.51
CA PHE A 21 -1.36 -12.26 29.93
C PHE A 21 -1.05 -10.80 30.32
N ARG A 22 -0.80 -10.53 31.60
CA ARG A 22 -0.43 -9.18 32.08
C ARG A 22 0.88 -8.66 31.51
N ARG A 23 1.83 -9.56 31.20
CA ARG A 23 3.11 -9.18 30.56
C ARG A 23 2.95 -8.91 29.06
N GLY A 24 2.05 -9.62 28.39
CA GLY A 24 1.73 -9.40 26.98
C GLY A 24 0.84 -8.18 26.74
N LEU A 25 0.08 -7.75 27.75
CA LEU A 25 -0.90 -6.67 27.62
C LEU A 25 -0.33 -5.36 27.04
N PRO A 26 0.84 -4.84 27.47
CA PRO A 26 1.39 -3.62 26.86
C PRO A 26 1.71 -3.77 25.37
N ALA A 27 2.27 -4.92 24.98
CA ALA A 27 2.55 -5.21 23.57
C ALA A 27 1.24 -5.37 22.76
N GLY A 28 0.23 -6.04 23.33
CA GLY A 28 -1.09 -6.16 22.72
C GLY A 28 -1.79 -4.81 22.56
N ILE A 29 -1.66 -3.92 23.54
CA ILE A 29 -2.15 -2.53 23.45
C ILE A 29 -1.40 -1.77 22.35
N GLY A 30 -0.08 -1.89 22.28
CA GLY A 30 0.73 -1.28 21.23
C GLY A 30 0.32 -1.76 19.82
N LEU A 31 0.08 -3.06 19.66
CA LEU A 31 -0.42 -3.64 18.43
C LEU A 31 -1.83 -3.14 18.10
N ALA A 32 -2.74 -3.07 19.07
CA ALA A 32 -4.08 -2.53 18.87
C ALA A 32 -4.05 -1.06 18.43
N PHE A 33 -3.19 -0.23 19.04
CA PHE A 33 -2.97 1.14 18.59
C PHE A 33 -2.37 1.19 17.18
N GLY A 34 -1.43 0.32 16.84
CA GLY A 34 -0.89 0.21 15.48
C GLY A 34 -1.94 -0.15 14.43
N VAL A 35 -2.79 -1.14 14.73
CA VAL A 35 -3.92 -1.54 13.88
C VAL A 35 -4.96 -0.42 13.75
N GLY A 36 -5.26 0.30 14.85
CA GLY A 36 -6.16 1.45 14.82
C GLY A 36 -5.62 2.62 14.00
N LEU A 37 -4.34 2.98 14.19
CA LEU A 37 -3.67 4.06 13.45
C LEU A 37 -3.59 3.78 11.95
N SER A 38 -3.49 2.51 11.56
CA SER A 38 -3.42 2.09 10.15
C SER A 38 -4.78 1.71 9.55
N ALA A 39 -5.89 1.86 10.29
CA ALA A 39 -7.23 1.50 9.84
C ALA A 39 -7.68 2.24 8.56
N VAL A 40 -7.21 3.47 8.35
CA VAL A 40 -7.43 4.22 7.11
C VAL A 40 -6.90 3.49 5.86
N PHE A 41 -5.90 2.62 5.99
CA PHE A 41 -5.35 1.83 4.89
C PHE A 41 -5.99 0.44 4.79
N TRP A 42 -5.96 -0.33 5.88
CA TRP A 42 -6.35 -1.75 5.80
C TRP A 42 -7.87 -1.95 5.72
N LEU A 43 -8.67 -1.08 6.34
CA LEU A 43 -10.13 -1.26 6.36
C LEU A 43 -10.77 -1.10 4.97
N PRO A 44 -10.54 0.00 4.21
CA PRO A 44 -11.04 0.08 2.85
C PRO A 44 -10.41 -0.99 1.96
N MET A 45 -9.11 -1.29 2.13
CA MET A 45 -8.44 -2.36 1.38
C MET A 45 -9.14 -3.72 1.53
N LEU A 46 -9.61 -4.09 2.74
CA LEU A 46 -10.32 -5.36 2.95
C LEU A 46 -11.76 -5.32 2.45
N LEU A 47 -12.51 -4.24 2.72
CA LEU A 47 -13.94 -4.18 2.42
C LEU A 47 -14.24 -3.83 0.95
N GLU A 48 -13.34 -3.10 0.30
CA GLU A 48 -13.46 -2.67 -1.09
C GLU A 48 -12.63 -3.53 -2.06
N ARG A 49 -11.89 -4.53 -1.56
CA ARG A 49 -11.09 -5.47 -2.37
C ARG A 49 -11.89 -6.14 -3.49
N GLN A 50 -13.19 -6.31 -3.28
CA GLN A 50 -14.12 -6.93 -4.22
C GLN A 50 -14.47 -6.03 -5.42
N TYR A 51 -14.16 -4.73 -5.35
CA TYR A 51 -14.47 -3.75 -6.40
C TYR A 51 -13.30 -3.52 -7.38
N VAL A 52 -12.16 -4.18 -7.14
CA VAL A 52 -10.98 -4.13 -8.02
C VAL A 52 -10.73 -5.51 -8.63
N ARG A 53 -10.24 -5.54 -9.86
CA ARG A 53 -9.81 -6.79 -10.52
C ARG A 53 -8.54 -7.31 -9.82
N GLN A 54 -8.56 -8.54 -9.30
CA GLN A 54 -7.45 -9.11 -8.53
C GLN A 54 -6.55 -10.03 -9.33
N ASP A 55 -7.08 -10.66 -10.37
CA ASP A 55 -6.36 -11.51 -11.32
C ASP A 55 -5.14 -10.80 -11.91
N GLN A 56 -5.25 -9.51 -12.20
CA GLN A 56 -4.17 -8.68 -12.74
C GLN A 56 -2.97 -8.50 -11.79
N TRP A 57 -3.11 -8.74 -10.48
CA TRP A 57 -2.07 -8.41 -9.49
C TRP A 57 -1.30 -9.63 -8.96
N PHE A 58 -1.70 -10.84 -9.35
CA PHE A 58 -1.15 -12.09 -8.84
C PHE A 58 -0.78 -13.11 -9.94
N ASP A 59 -0.97 -12.75 -11.20
CA ASP A 59 -0.65 -13.58 -12.37
C ASP A 59 0.42 -12.91 -13.25
N GLY A 60 0.89 -13.61 -14.27
CA GLY A 60 1.87 -13.10 -15.24
C GLY A 60 3.16 -12.61 -14.58
N ARG A 61 3.54 -11.36 -14.85
CA ARG A 61 4.64 -10.59 -14.25
C ARG A 61 4.58 -10.59 -12.72
N TYR A 62 3.39 -10.64 -12.14
CA TYR A 62 3.17 -10.60 -10.69
C TYR A 62 3.08 -11.99 -10.05
N ASP A 63 3.29 -13.07 -10.79
CA ASP A 63 3.39 -14.42 -10.20
C ASP A 63 4.59 -14.48 -9.23
N PHE A 64 4.31 -14.83 -7.97
CA PHE A 64 5.31 -14.94 -6.91
C PHE A 64 6.37 -16.03 -7.20
N ARG A 65 6.06 -17.05 -8.02
CA ARG A 65 6.93 -18.23 -8.24
C ARG A 65 8.30 -17.86 -8.80
N GLY A 66 8.36 -16.81 -9.62
CA GLY A 66 9.60 -16.29 -10.17
C GLY A 66 10.39 -15.38 -9.22
N ASN A 67 9.87 -15.08 -8.03
CA ASN A 67 10.36 -13.98 -7.17
C ASN A 67 10.94 -14.46 -5.83
N PHE A 68 11.33 -15.73 -5.73
CA PHE A 68 12.04 -16.25 -4.55
C PHE A 68 13.52 -15.88 -4.58
N VAL A 69 14.06 -15.60 -3.39
CA VAL A 69 15.46 -15.20 -3.20
C VAL A 69 16.34 -16.43 -3.02
N TYR A 70 17.49 -16.43 -3.67
CA TYR A 70 18.54 -17.43 -3.46
C TYR A 70 19.36 -17.07 -2.23
N PHE A 71 19.74 -18.06 -1.43
CA PHE A 71 20.42 -17.82 -0.15
C PHE A 71 21.68 -16.94 -0.26
N PHE A 72 22.45 -17.07 -1.36
CA PHE A 72 23.64 -16.25 -1.57
C PHE A 72 23.31 -14.76 -1.84
N GLN A 73 22.13 -14.45 -2.41
CA GLN A 73 21.69 -13.07 -2.68
C GLN A 73 21.43 -12.28 -1.38
N LEU A 74 21.12 -12.97 -0.27
CA LEU A 74 20.98 -12.34 1.06
C LEU A 74 22.25 -11.60 1.52
N PHE A 75 23.40 -12.00 0.99
CA PHE A 75 24.72 -11.45 1.33
C PHE A 75 25.49 -10.96 0.10
N SER A 76 24.82 -10.82 -1.04
CA SER A 76 25.44 -10.29 -2.26
C SER A 76 25.94 -8.86 -2.00
N PRO A 77 27.18 -8.51 -2.35
CA PRO A 77 27.66 -7.14 -2.26
C PRO A 77 27.14 -6.25 -3.41
N ARG A 78 26.39 -6.82 -4.36
CA ARG A 78 25.85 -6.10 -5.51
C ARG A 78 24.58 -5.36 -5.08
N TRP A 79 24.53 -4.08 -5.41
CA TRP A 79 23.35 -3.23 -5.30
C TRP A 79 22.95 -2.79 -6.71
N GLY A 80 22.02 -3.52 -7.32
CA GLY A 80 21.48 -3.17 -8.64
C GLY A 80 20.06 -2.64 -8.55
N PHE A 81 19.57 -2.21 -9.72
CA PHE A 81 18.31 -1.49 -9.87
C PHE A 81 17.39 -2.22 -10.86
N GLY A 82 16.15 -1.75 -10.93
CA GLY A 82 15.14 -2.30 -11.83
C GLY A 82 14.10 -3.15 -11.10
N VAL A 83 13.45 -4.01 -11.87
CA VAL A 83 12.35 -4.87 -11.42
C VAL A 83 12.89 -6.27 -11.09
N SER A 84 12.24 -6.93 -10.13
CA SER A 84 12.53 -8.33 -9.77
C SER A 84 12.39 -9.24 -10.99
N GLN A 85 13.36 -10.13 -11.20
CA GLN A 85 13.46 -11.06 -12.33
C GLN A 85 13.69 -12.49 -11.84
N PRO A 86 13.16 -13.51 -12.55
CA PRO A 86 13.43 -14.89 -12.19
C PRO A 86 14.90 -15.28 -12.33
N GLY A 87 15.42 -15.95 -11.29
CA GLY A 87 16.72 -16.61 -11.34
C GLY A 87 17.79 -16.00 -10.45
N PRO A 88 18.98 -16.65 -10.39
CA PRO A 88 20.07 -16.24 -9.51
C PRO A 88 20.78 -14.95 -9.96
N ASP A 89 20.65 -14.60 -11.24
CA ASP A 89 21.31 -13.46 -11.87
C ASP A 89 20.48 -12.16 -11.83
N ASP A 90 19.42 -12.13 -11.02
CA ASP A 90 18.62 -10.91 -10.80
C ASP A 90 19.52 -9.77 -10.27
N PRO A 91 19.56 -8.62 -10.96
CA PRO A 91 20.35 -7.46 -10.51
C PRO A 91 19.77 -6.80 -9.25
N LEU A 92 18.51 -7.03 -8.89
CA LEU A 92 17.86 -6.41 -7.74
C LEU A 92 18.52 -6.80 -6.41
N GLY A 93 18.70 -5.81 -5.53
CA GLY A 93 19.35 -6.01 -4.23
C GLY A 93 18.45 -6.67 -3.17
N PHE A 94 18.48 -8.00 -3.05
CA PHE A 94 17.78 -8.77 -2.00
C PHE A 94 18.56 -8.94 -0.68
N GLN A 95 19.56 -8.10 -0.43
CA GLN A 95 20.46 -8.30 0.70
C GLN A 95 19.80 -8.01 2.07
N LEU A 96 20.05 -8.87 3.05
CA LEU A 96 19.87 -8.53 4.47
C LEU A 96 21.03 -7.67 4.99
N GLY A 97 22.19 -7.76 4.32
CA GLY A 97 23.43 -7.10 4.66
C GLY A 97 24.30 -7.94 5.60
N ALA A 98 25.55 -8.21 5.21
CA ALA A 98 26.48 -8.97 6.03
C ALA A 98 26.83 -8.27 7.35
N ALA A 99 27.02 -6.96 7.32
CA ALA A 99 27.32 -6.15 8.51
C ALA A 99 26.18 -6.17 9.57
N PRO A 100 24.92 -5.81 9.24
CA PRO A 100 23.84 -5.85 10.23
C PRO A 100 23.59 -7.27 10.77
N VAL A 101 23.68 -8.31 9.94
CA VAL A 101 23.57 -9.70 10.39
C VAL A 101 24.70 -10.09 11.34
N ALA A 102 25.95 -9.75 11.01
CA ALA A 102 27.09 -10.02 11.88
C ALA A 102 26.98 -9.28 13.22
N LEU A 103 26.59 -8.01 13.21
CA LEU A 103 26.35 -7.23 14.42
C LEU A 103 25.20 -7.80 15.25
N ALA A 104 24.13 -8.29 14.62
CA ALA A 104 23.03 -8.96 15.31
C ALA A 104 23.48 -10.25 16.00
N VAL A 105 24.21 -11.11 15.28
CA VAL A 105 24.76 -12.36 15.85
C VAL A 105 25.71 -12.07 17.01
N LEU A 106 26.66 -11.15 16.83
CA LEU A 106 27.61 -10.75 17.88
C LEU A 106 26.90 -10.10 19.08
N GLY A 107 25.94 -9.21 18.81
CA GLY A 107 25.13 -8.55 19.82
C GLY A 107 24.37 -9.56 20.67
N VAL A 108 23.70 -10.53 20.03
CA VAL A 108 23.02 -11.62 20.75
C VAL A 108 24.02 -12.46 21.52
N LEU A 109 25.12 -12.92 20.90
CA LEU A 109 26.11 -13.79 21.54
C LEU A 109 26.74 -13.17 22.79
N PHE A 110 27.14 -11.89 22.72
CA PHE A 110 27.75 -11.19 23.85
C PHE A 110 26.73 -10.77 24.90
N PHE A 111 25.52 -10.40 24.50
CA PHE A 111 24.50 -9.93 25.43
C PHE A 111 23.70 -11.06 26.08
N TRP A 112 23.62 -12.26 25.49
CA TRP A 112 22.70 -13.33 25.90
C TRP A 112 22.78 -13.70 27.39
N ARG A 113 24.01 -13.78 27.93
CA ARG A 113 24.23 -14.10 29.35
C ARG A 113 23.71 -13.01 30.28
N ARG A 114 23.73 -11.75 29.82
CA ARG A 114 23.29 -10.56 30.57
C ARG A 114 21.84 -10.16 30.28
N ALA A 115 21.25 -10.68 29.21
CA ALA A 115 19.93 -10.28 28.72
C ALA A 115 18.81 -10.41 29.78
N GLY A 116 18.92 -11.33 30.75
CA GLY A 116 17.97 -11.43 31.86
C GLY A 116 16.52 -11.51 31.38
N ARG A 117 15.75 -10.43 31.63
CA ARG A 117 14.35 -10.32 31.19
C ARG A 117 14.19 -10.14 29.67
N LEU A 118 15.18 -9.56 29.00
CA LEU A 118 15.18 -9.27 27.55
C LEU A 118 15.36 -10.50 26.66
N ARG A 119 15.60 -11.69 27.24
CA ARG A 119 15.78 -12.93 26.46
C ARG A 119 14.55 -13.28 25.63
N GLY A 120 13.36 -12.99 26.14
CA GLY A 120 12.11 -13.25 25.40
C GLY A 120 12.04 -12.42 24.13
N GLU A 121 12.34 -11.13 24.24
CA GLU A 121 12.36 -10.16 23.16
C GLU A 121 13.42 -10.53 22.11
N ILE A 122 14.63 -10.90 22.55
CA ILE A 122 15.70 -11.38 21.65
C ILE A 122 15.24 -12.60 20.85
N VAL A 123 14.61 -13.58 21.52
CA VAL A 123 14.08 -14.78 20.86
C VAL A 123 12.98 -14.43 19.89
N VAL A 124 12.06 -13.53 20.25
CA VAL A 124 10.98 -13.08 19.36
C VAL A 124 11.54 -12.40 18.12
N PHE A 125 12.42 -11.40 18.27
CA PHE A 125 13.03 -10.72 17.12
C PHE A 125 13.85 -11.68 16.26
N GLY A 126 14.62 -12.59 16.86
CA GLY A 126 15.40 -13.59 16.14
C GLY A 126 14.52 -14.58 15.38
N ALA A 127 13.45 -15.07 16.01
CA ALA A 127 12.50 -15.97 15.38
C ALA A 127 11.74 -15.28 14.25
N VAL A 128 11.25 -14.06 14.45
CA VAL A 128 10.56 -13.29 13.42
C VAL A 128 11.49 -13.01 12.23
N ALA A 129 12.74 -12.61 12.49
CA ALA A 129 13.74 -12.42 11.43
C ALA A 129 13.98 -13.70 10.63
N LEU A 130 14.15 -14.83 11.32
CA LEU A 130 14.40 -16.12 10.67
C LEU A 130 13.19 -16.57 9.84
N ILE A 131 11.98 -16.52 10.42
CA ILE A 131 10.74 -16.92 9.74
C ILE A 131 10.51 -16.07 8.50
N THR A 132 10.60 -14.75 8.63
CA THR A 132 10.32 -13.83 7.50
C THR A 132 11.41 -13.87 6.43
N THR A 133 12.66 -14.17 6.80
CA THR A 133 13.72 -14.50 5.82
C THR A 133 13.38 -15.80 5.10
N ALA A 134 13.01 -16.85 5.83
CA ALA A 134 12.67 -18.16 5.25
C ALA A 134 11.48 -18.08 4.28
N LEU A 135 10.48 -17.23 4.57
CA LEU A 135 9.35 -16.99 3.67
C LEU A 135 9.75 -16.40 2.31
N GLY A 136 10.87 -15.68 2.25
CA GLY A 136 11.41 -15.12 1.00
C GLY A 136 12.27 -16.10 0.20
N LEU A 137 12.65 -17.25 0.78
CA LEU A 137 13.49 -18.26 0.14
C LEU A 137 12.65 -19.31 -0.58
N GLN A 138 13.24 -19.94 -1.61
CA GLN A 138 12.58 -20.98 -2.41
C GLN A 138 12.09 -22.18 -1.58
N ILE A 139 12.71 -22.47 -0.43
CA ILE A 139 12.27 -23.53 0.49
C ILE A 139 10.84 -23.32 1.02
N ALA A 140 10.35 -22.08 1.03
CA ALA A 140 9.00 -21.75 1.44
C ALA A 140 7.97 -21.87 0.33
N ALA A 141 8.33 -22.18 -0.92
CA ALA A 141 7.39 -22.26 -2.04
C ALA A 141 6.12 -23.10 -1.75
N PRO A 142 6.20 -24.29 -1.12
CA PRO A 142 5.00 -25.06 -0.77
C PRO A 142 4.04 -24.34 0.19
N LEU A 143 4.55 -23.45 1.05
CA LEU A 143 3.71 -22.64 1.95
C LEU A 143 2.95 -21.55 1.18
N TRP A 144 3.56 -20.98 0.14
CA TRP A 144 2.93 -19.99 -0.73
C TRP A 144 1.89 -20.62 -1.65
N GLU A 145 2.11 -21.86 -2.10
CA GLU A 145 1.17 -22.58 -2.95
C GLU A 145 -0.06 -23.09 -2.20
N TRP A 146 0.00 -23.20 -0.88
CA TRP A 146 -1.14 -23.67 -0.07
C TRP A 146 -2.26 -22.61 -0.07
N PRO A 147 -3.48 -22.88 -0.60
CA PRO A 147 -4.50 -21.85 -0.82
C PRO A 147 -4.76 -20.87 0.34
N VAL A 148 -4.87 -21.37 1.57
CA VAL A 148 -5.18 -20.52 2.74
C VAL A 148 -3.99 -19.67 3.15
N VAL A 149 -2.80 -20.27 3.24
CA VAL A 149 -1.58 -19.58 3.67
C VAL A 149 -1.07 -18.66 2.57
N GLY A 150 -1.08 -19.12 1.32
CA GLY A 150 -0.75 -18.35 0.13
C GLY A 150 -1.57 -17.08 -0.02
N THR A 151 -2.87 -17.10 0.30
CA THR A 151 -3.70 -15.88 0.30
C THR A 151 -3.20 -14.84 1.30
N ILE A 152 -2.72 -15.28 2.47
CA ILE A 152 -2.17 -14.38 3.51
C ILE A 152 -0.78 -13.89 3.10
N LEU A 153 0.07 -14.78 2.59
CA LEU A 153 1.42 -14.44 2.15
C LEU A 153 1.42 -13.52 0.93
N GLY A 154 0.47 -13.73 0.03
CA GLY A 154 0.23 -12.96 -1.18
C GLY A 154 -0.16 -11.51 -0.94
N PHE A 155 -0.57 -11.10 0.27
CA PHE A 155 -0.72 -9.66 0.56
C PHE A 155 0.60 -8.89 0.41
N ALA A 156 1.74 -9.57 0.62
CA ALA A 156 3.03 -8.97 0.32
C ALA A 156 3.33 -8.92 -1.19
N GLN A 157 2.52 -9.54 -2.06
CA GLN A 157 2.71 -9.73 -3.50
C GLN A 157 3.90 -10.64 -3.86
N PHE A 158 5.09 -10.37 -3.32
CA PHE A 158 6.31 -11.14 -3.61
C PHE A 158 6.97 -11.72 -2.36
N PRO A 159 7.65 -12.88 -2.45
CA PRO A 159 8.31 -13.51 -1.31
C PRO A 159 9.35 -12.63 -0.63
N TRP A 160 10.21 -11.97 -1.41
CA TRP A 160 11.27 -11.12 -0.89
C TRP A 160 10.75 -9.91 -0.08
N ARG A 161 9.48 -9.47 -0.27
CA ARG A 161 8.92 -8.35 0.51
C ARG A 161 8.72 -8.68 1.99
N TRP A 162 8.64 -9.96 2.36
CA TRP A 162 8.64 -10.36 3.76
C TRP A 162 9.98 -10.05 4.47
N MET A 163 11.08 -9.95 3.72
CA MET A 163 12.39 -9.65 4.28
C MET A 163 12.50 -8.23 4.84
N SER A 164 11.62 -7.31 4.46
CA SER A 164 11.51 -5.98 5.10
C SER A 164 11.28 -6.10 6.61
N VAL A 165 10.50 -7.10 7.06
CA VAL A 165 10.29 -7.39 8.48
C VAL A 165 11.56 -7.97 9.11
N ALA A 166 12.28 -8.84 8.38
CA ALA A 166 13.54 -9.40 8.84
C ALA A 166 14.58 -8.31 9.10
N ILE A 167 14.73 -7.35 8.19
CA ILE A 167 15.70 -6.24 8.30
C ILE A 167 15.43 -5.39 9.55
N VAL A 168 14.17 -5.07 9.85
CA VAL A 168 13.80 -4.35 11.09
C VAL A 168 14.21 -5.13 12.33
N CYS A 169 13.91 -6.43 12.36
CA CYS A 169 14.28 -7.30 13.49
C CYS A 169 15.80 -7.43 13.65
N ILE A 170 16.53 -7.61 12.55
CA ILE A 170 18.00 -7.69 12.54
C ILE A 170 18.59 -6.36 13.02
N SER A 171 18.03 -5.21 12.62
CA SER A 171 18.50 -3.89 13.06
C SER A 171 18.37 -3.70 14.57
N VAL A 172 17.27 -4.15 15.17
CA VAL A 172 17.08 -4.13 16.63
C VAL A 172 18.11 -5.02 17.33
N LEU A 173 18.33 -6.24 16.81
CA LEU A 173 19.31 -7.17 17.37
C LEU A 173 20.75 -6.69 17.20
N ALA A 174 21.08 -6.03 16.08
CA ALA A 174 22.39 -5.43 15.82
C ALA A 174 22.73 -4.36 16.84
N GLY A 175 21.74 -3.58 17.30
CA GLY A 175 21.90 -2.59 18.35
C GLY A 175 22.36 -3.17 19.70
N LEU A 176 22.20 -4.48 19.95
CA LEU A 176 22.62 -5.13 21.19
C LEU A 176 24.13 -5.02 21.43
N VAL A 177 24.94 -4.96 20.36
CA VAL A 177 26.40 -4.80 20.50
C VAL A 177 26.79 -3.51 21.24
N MET A 178 25.90 -2.51 21.21
CA MET A 178 26.06 -1.21 21.88
C MET A 178 25.18 -1.07 23.13
N HIS A 179 24.60 -2.16 23.63
CA HIS A 179 23.80 -2.10 24.86
C HIS A 179 24.67 -1.61 26.04
N ARG A 180 24.12 -0.75 26.90
CA ARG A 180 24.84 -0.12 28.02
C ARG A 180 25.48 -1.12 28.99
N ASP A 181 24.90 -2.31 29.16
CA ASP A 181 25.48 -3.35 30.03
C ASP A 181 26.71 -4.05 29.40
N LEU A 182 26.97 -3.80 28.11
CA LEU A 182 28.17 -4.26 27.40
C LEU A 182 29.23 -3.16 27.35
N VAL A 183 28.84 -1.94 27.00
CA VAL A 183 29.78 -0.83 26.72
C VAL A 183 29.92 0.17 27.89
N GLY A 184 29.07 0.05 28.92
CA GLY A 184 28.93 0.99 30.03
C GLY A 184 28.05 2.19 29.68
N GLU A 185 27.48 2.86 30.69
CA GLU A 185 26.83 4.16 30.49
C GLU A 185 27.90 5.20 30.15
N ARG A 186 28.01 5.56 28.88
CA ARG A 186 28.91 6.62 28.41
C ARG A 186 28.14 7.55 27.49
N THR A 187 28.05 8.82 27.89
CA THR A 187 27.42 9.91 27.13
C THR A 187 28.32 10.48 26.03
N LYS A 188 29.54 9.95 25.85
CA LYS A 188 30.53 10.43 24.87
C LYS A 188 30.69 9.43 23.72
N LEU A 189 31.08 9.93 22.55
CA LEU A 189 31.53 9.09 21.44
C LEU A 189 32.71 8.22 21.89
N THR A 190 32.54 6.90 21.88
CA THR A 190 33.59 5.94 22.24
C THR A 190 34.18 5.29 21.00
N MET A 191 35.41 4.77 21.07
CA MET A 191 36.03 4.04 19.96
C MET A 191 35.19 2.86 19.46
N PRO A 192 34.55 2.03 20.32
CA PRO A 192 33.63 0.99 19.85
C PRO A 192 32.42 1.54 19.09
N LEU A 193 31.81 2.63 19.58
CA LEU A 193 30.70 3.28 18.89
C LEU A 193 31.15 3.81 17.53
N LEU A 194 32.31 4.47 17.46
CA LEU A 194 32.90 4.95 16.21
C LEU A 194 33.19 3.81 15.23
N ALA A 195 33.70 2.67 15.72
CA ALA A 195 33.93 1.50 14.89
C ALA A 195 32.63 0.90 14.34
N VAL A 196 31.58 0.78 15.16
CA VAL A 196 30.25 0.32 14.70
C VAL A 196 29.68 1.29 13.68
N ILE A 197 29.75 2.60 13.92
CA ILE A 197 29.32 3.63 12.97
C ILE A 197 30.10 3.50 11.65
N ALA A 198 31.42 3.36 11.71
CA ALA A 198 32.25 3.19 10.51
C ALA A 198 31.87 1.93 9.72
N VAL A 199 31.66 0.79 10.40
CA VAL A 199 31.21 -0.46 9.75
C VAL A 199 29.85 -0.26 9.08
N VAL A 200 28.89 0.38 9.74
CA VAL A 200 27.57 0.67 9.17
C VAL A 200 27.68 1.58 7.96
N LEU A 201 28.46 2.67 8.05
CA LEU A 201 28.64 3.63 6.94
C LEU A 201 29.34 2.98 5.74
N ILE A 202 30.44 2.24 5.96
CA ILE A 202 31.20 1.59 4.89
C ILE A 202 30.35 0.50 4.22
N SER A 203 29.64 -0.33 5.01
CA SER A 203 28.79 -1.39 4.45
C SER A 203 27.56 -0.85 3.72
N SER A 204 27.09 0.35 4.08
CA SER A 204 25.96 1.01 3.42
C SER A 204 26.39 1.91 2.27
N TYR A 205 27.68 2.14 2.06
CA TYR A 205 28.18 3.05 1.02
C TYR A 205 27.67 2.71 -0.39
N PRO A 206 27.58 1.44 -0.83
CA PRO A 206 27.00 1.11 -2.14
C PRO A 206 25.53 1.54 -2.29
N LEU A 207 24.78 1.66 -1.18
CA LEU A 207 23.38 2.10 -1.19
C LEU A 207 23.23 3.59 -1.50
N LEU A 208 24.32 4.36 -1.44
CA LEU A 208 24.32 5.79 -1.76
C LEU A 208 24.43 6.04 -3.28
N VAL A 209 24.66 5.00 -4.07
CA VAL A 209 24.67 5.11 -5.52
C VAL A 209 23.23 5.28 -6.00
N VAL A 210 23.01 6.29 -6.85
CA VAL A 210 21.72 6.54 -7.51
C VAL A 210 21.91 6.26 -9.00
N GLU A 211 21.12 5.35 -9.55
CA GLU A 211 21.04 5.13 -10.99
C GLU A 211 19.85 5.92 -11.55
N ILE A 212 20.15 6.95 -12.34
CA ILE A 212 19.15 7.68 -13.12
C ILE A 212 19.19 7.12 -14.53
N SER A 213 18.27 6.20 -14.82
CA SER A 213 18.04 5.66 -16.16
C SER A 213 16.79 6.31 -16.76
N GLU A 214 16.88 6.78 -18.00
CA GLU A 214 15.66 7.14 -18.73
C GLU A 214 14.85 5.88 -19.05
N PRO A 215 13.52 5.91 -18.90
CA PRO A 215 12.66 4.83 -19.38
C PRO A 215 12.88 4.59 -20.87
N VAL A 216 12.78 3.34 -21.30
CA VAL A 216 12.94 2.96 -22.72
C VAL A 216 11.88 3.64 -23.58
N GLU A 217 10.73 3.95 -22.97
CA GLU A 217 9.57 4.58 -23.57
C GLU A 217 9.67 6.10 -23.69
N GLY A 218 10.77 6.68 -23.19
CA GLY A 218 11.07 8.11 -23.25
C GLY A 218 10.93 8.80 -21.89
N PRO A 219 10.94 10.15 -21.88
CA PRO A 219 10.90 10.92 -20.64
C PRO A 219 9.59 10.70 -19.89
N VAL A 220 9.61 10.97 -18.58
CA VAL A 220 8.43 10.94 -17.71
C VAL A 220 7.43 12.01 -18.18
N SER A 221 6.45 11.58 -18.98
CA SER A 221 5.40 12.41 -19.56
C SER A 221 4.12 11.60 -19.74
N LEU A 222 3.00 12.25 -20.07
CA LEU A 222 1.75 11.53 -20.39
C LEU A 222 1.92 10.62 -21.62
N ALA A 223 2.67 11.05 -22.63
CA ALA A 223 2.97 10.22 -23.79
C ALA A 223 3.90 9.04 -23.44
N GLY A 224 4.91 9.27 -22.59
CA GLY A 224 5.79 8.23 -22.07
C GLY A 224 5.01 7.19 -21.25
N LEU A 225 4.07 7.63 -20.41
CA LEU A 225 3.18 6.75 -19.66
C LEU A 225 2.33 5.87 -20.59
N MET A 226 1.79 6.43 -21.68
CA MET A 226 0.96 5.67 -22.63
C MET A 226 1.77 4.62 -23.38
N ARG A 227 3.01 4.95 -23.79
CA ARG A 227 3.94 3.98 -24.37
C ARG A 227 4.34 2.89 -23.37
N PHE A 228 4.57 3.27 -22.11
CA PHE A 228 4.88 2.33 -21.04
C PHE A 228 3.73 1.35 -20.77
N GLN A 229 2.49 1.84 -20.71
CA GLN A 229 1.32 0.98 -20.57
C GLN A 229 1.18 0.00 -21.74
N GLN A 230 1.52 0.43 -22.96
CA GLN A 230 1.54 -0.43 -24.15
C GLN A 230 2.65 -1.48 -24.12
N SER A 231 3.87 -1.10 -23.72
CA SER A 231 5.03 -1.98 -23.73
C SER A 231 5.03 -2.97 -22.56
N SER A 232 4.36 -2.62 -21.46
CA SER A 232 4.45 -3.36 -20.20
C SER A 232 3.39 -4.44 -20.02
N ASP A 233 2.41 -4.54 -20.94
CA ASP A 233 1.35 -5.56 -21.16
C ASP A 233 0.47 -5.98 -19.95
N GLU A 234 0.84 -5.63 -18.72
CA GLU A 234 0.19 -6.09 -17.48
C GLU A 234 0.22 -5.03 -16.35
N MET A 235 0.61 -3.78 -16.65
CA MET A 235 0.75 -2.72 -15.63
C MET A 235 -0.43 -1.75 -15.62
N THR A 236 -1.65 -2.25 -15.86
CA THR A 236 -2.89 -1.47 -15.83
C THR A 236 -3.85 -2.03 -14.79
N GLY A 237 -4.33 -1.18 -13.88
CA GLY A 237 -5.34 -1.56 -12.90
C GLY A 237 -6.76 -1.35 -13.44
N SER A 238 -7.63 -2.33 -13.27
CA SER A 238 -9.06 -2.25 -13.65
C SER A 238 -9.98 -2.49 -12.44
N THR A 239 -11.24 -2.12 -12.59
CA THR A 239 -12.27 -2.37 -11.57
C THR A 239 -13.01 -3.69 -11.84
N ALA A 240 -13.78 -4.16 -10.87
CA ALA A 240 -14.47 -5.46 -10.97
C ALA A 240 -15.52 -5.55 -12.09
N TRP A 241 -15.89 -4.42 -12.70
CA TRP A 241 -16.86 -4.35 -13.80
C TRP A 241 -16.22 -4.47 -15.19
N VAL A 242 -14.89 -4.41 -15.28
CA VAL A 242 -14.17 -4.54 -16.55
C VAL A 242 -14.10 -6.01 -16.94
N LYS A 243 -14.78 -6.39 -18.03
CA LYS A 243 -14.77 -7.75 -18.59
C LYS A 243 -13.51 -7.98 -19.40
N GLU A 244 -13.19 -7.07 -20.32
CA GLU A 244 -11.98 -7.08 -21.13
C GLU A 244 -11.09 -5.88 -20.75
N ILE A 245 -9.86 -6.16 -20.35
CA ILE A 245 -8.91 -5.11 -19.97
C ILE A 245 -8.47 -4.40 -21.25
N PRO A 246 -8.67 -3.07 -21.36
CA PRO A 246 -8.25 -2.35 -22.55
C PRO A 246 -6.73 -2.36 -22.65
N THR A 247 -6.24 -2.73 -23.83
CA THR A 247 -4.82 -2.68 -24.20
C THR A 247 -4.40 -1.33 -24.77
N TRP A 248 -5.38 -0.48 -25.12
CA TRP A 248 -5.15 0.84 -25.69
C TRP A 248 -6.25 1.82 -25.31
N SER A 249 -5.96 3.12 -25.42
CA SER A 249 -6.93 4.19 -25.17
C SER A 249 -6.86 5.25 -26.27
N PRO A 250 -7.98 5.82 -26.73
CA PRO A 250 -7.96 6.98 -27.62
C PRO A 250 -7.18 8.17 -27.04
N MET A 251 -7.13 8.30 -25.70
CA MET A 251 -6.30 9.31 -25.03
C MET A 251 -4.79 9.09 -25.29
N ALA A 252 -4.37 7.85 -25.50
CA ALA A 252 -2.99 7.50 -25.81
C ALA A 252 -2.55 8.13 -27.14
N ASP A 253 -3.38 7.99 -28.17
CA ASP A 253 -3.12 8.58 -29.49
C ASP A 253 -3.05 10.11 -29.42
N TYR A 254 -3.94 10.73 -28.63
CA TYR A 254 -3.91 12.18 -28.40
C TYR A 254 -2.58 12.63 -27.78
N TYR A 255 -2.15 12.03 -26.67
CA TYR A 255 -0.90 12.40 -26.01
C TYR A 255 0.34 12.10 -26.85
N ILE A 256 0.38 10.96 -27.52
CA ILE A 256 1.50 10.58 -28.40
C ILE A 256 1.58 11.50 -29.61
N SER A 257 0.45 11.94 -30.18
CA SER A 257 0.45 12.88 -31.31
C SER A 257 0.99 14.25 -30.92
N GLN A 258 0.62 14.77 -29.74
CA GLN A 258 1.14 16.04 -29.22
C GLN A 258 2.65 15.98 -28.97
N ASP A 259 3.14 14.88 -28.40
CA ASP A 259 4.55 14.64 -28.16
C ASP A 259 5.34 14.59 -29.48
N LYS A 260 4.80 13.87 -30.48
CA LYS A 260 5.38 13.81 -31.85
C LYS A 260 5.40 15.18 -32.54
N ALA A 261 4.46 16.06 -32.22
CA ALA A 261 4.43 17.43 -32.75
C ALA A 261 5.49 18.35 -32.10
N GLY A 262 6.23 17.87 -31.08
CA GLY A 262 7.29 18.64 -30.41
C GLY A 262 6.79 19.76 -29.50
N GLY A 263 5.48 19.80 -29.24
CA GLY A 263 4.85 20.74 -28.30
C GLY A 263 4.68 20.14 -26.90
N PRO A 264 4.25 20.95 -25.90
CA PRO A 264 3.92 20.44 -24.58
C PRO A 264 2.70 19.50 -24.66
N VAL A 265 2.81 18.31 -24.10
CA VAL A 265 1.70 17.36 -23.97
C VAL A 265 0.73 17.87 -22.90
N LYS A 266 -0.50 18.21 -23.31
CA LYS A 266 -1.57 18.69 -22.44
C LYS A 266 -2.51 17.53 -22.09
N PRO A 267 -3.00 17.45 -20.84
CA PRO A 267 -3.99 16.44 -20.45
C PRO A 267 -5.29 16.63 -21.21
N VAL A 268 -6.11 15.57 -21.26
CA VAL A 268 -7.51 15.69 -21.70
C VAL A 268 -8.28 16.62 -20.78
N GLU A 269 -9.20 17.38 -21.35
CA GLU A 269 -9.97 18.41 -20.64
C GLU A 269 -11.35 17.90 -20.18
N THR A 270 -11.64 16.62 -20.40
CA THR A 270 -12.94 16.02 -20.11
C THR A 270 -12.85 14.52 -19.96
N LEU A 271 -13.74 13.96 -19.15
CA LEU A 271 -13.97 12.51 -19.08
C LEU A 271 -15.04 12.03 -20.07
N ILE A 272 -15.79 12.90 -20.73
CA ILE A 272 -16.95 12.48 -21.55
C ILE A 272 -16.47 11.78 -22.83
N ASP A 273 -17.13 10.68 -23.18
CA ASP A 273 -16.98 10.03 -24.49
C ASP A 273 -17.89 10.71 -25.51
N TYR A 274 -17.42 11.78 -26.15
CA TYR A 274 -18.21 12.54 -27.13
C TYR A 274 -18.51 11.76 -28.42
N ASP A 275 -17.70 10.75 -28.74
CA ASP A 275 -17.81 9.95 -29.97
C ASP A 275 -18.71 8.71 -29.80
N ASN A 276 -19.37 8.57 -28.64
CA ASN A 276 -20.19 7.41 -28.33
C ASN A 276 -21.48 7.36 -29.18
N GLN A 277 -21.67 6.25 -29.89
CA GLN A 277 -22.80 6.08 -30.80
C GLN A 277 -24.14 5.83 -30.08
N SER A 278 -24.13 5.51 -28.78
CA SER A 278 -25.36 5.28 -28.00
C SER A 278 -26.11 6.57 -27.70
N TYR A 279 -25.44 7.74 -27.76
CA TYR A 279 -26.04 9.05 -27.52
C TYR A 279 -25.48 10.10 -28.52
N PRO A 280 -25.76 9.96 -29.83
CA PRO A 280 -25.15 10.79 -30.85
C PRO A 280 -25.47 12.27 -30.62
N LEU A 281 -24.45 13.13 -30.72
CA LEU A 281 -24.58 14.57 -30.55
C LEU A 281 -24.96 15.22 -31.88
N ASP A 282 -26.11 15.88 -31.90
CA ASP A 282 -26.59 16.63 -33.08
C ASP A 282 -26.58 18.16 -32.84
N TYR A 283 -26.26 18.57 -31.61
CA TYR A 283 -26.23 19.95 -31.14
C TYR A 283 -27.53 20.75 -31.39
N LYS A 284 -28.64 20.05 -31.66
CA LYS A 284 -29.97 20.62 -31.93
C LYS A 284 -31.03 20.07 -30.97
N SER A 285 -31.00 18.76 -30.74
CA SER A 285 -31.83 18.04 -29.78
C SER A 285 -31.02 17.54 -28.59
N PHE A 286 -29.72 17.25 -28.79
CA PHE A 286 -28.84 16.79 -27.73
C PHE A 286 -27.43 17.37 -27.87
N ALA A 287 -26.97 18.04 -26.80
CA ALA A 287 -25.64 18.64 -26.71
C ALA A 287 -25.06 18.45 -25.30
N LEU A 288 -23.74 18.32 -25.25
CA LEU A 288 -22.96 18.20 -24.03
C LEU A 288 -21.79 19.16 -24.09
N GLY A 289 -21.38 19.68 -22.93
CA GLY A 289 -20.15 20.46 -22.81
C GLY A 289 -19.52 20.24 -21.44
N SER A 290 -18.24 19.88 -21.42
CA SER A 290 -17.46 19.91 -20.19
C SER A 290 -17.31 21.35 -19.72
N VAL A 291 -17.61 21.58 -18.45
CA VAL A 291 -17.57 22.90 -17.81
C VAL A 291 -16.35 23.00 -16.90
N ALA A 292 -16.10 21.95 -16.13
CA ALA A 292 -14.94 21.83 -15.27
C ALA A 292 -14.54 20.36 -15.15
N HIS A 293 -13.24 20.09 -15.06
CA HIS A 293 -12.69 18.74 -14.96
C HIS A 293 -11.50 18.68 -14.01
N ASN A 294 -11.40 17.60 -13.22
CA ASN A 294 -10.15 17.17 -12.59
C ASN A 294 -10.18 15.65 -12.31
N SER A 295 -9.15 15.13 -11.65
CA SER A 295 -9.00 13.69 -11.38
C SER A 295 -10.13 13.04 -10.56
N VAL A 296 -10.95 13.82 -9.85
CA VAL A 296 -12.01 13.32 -8.95
C VAL A 296 -13.39 13.91 -9.26
N MET A 297 -13.57 14.63 -10.37
CA MET A 297 -14.87 15.17 -10.78
C MET A 297 -14.93 15.57 -12.26
N GLU A 298 -16.15 15.63 -12.78
CA GLU A 298 -16.52 16.27 -14.05
C GLU A 298 -17.83 17.06 -13.84
N GLU A 299 -17.83 18.35 -14.14
CA GLU A 299 -19.05 19.14 -14.29
C GLU A 299 -19.39 19.25 -15.77
N VAL A 300 -20.62 18.91 -16.13
CA VAL A 300 -21.09 18.81 -17.51
C VAL A 300 -22.34 19.65 -17.67
N TYR A 301 -22.32 20.56 -18.62
CA TYR A 301 -23.52 21.16 -19.18
C TYR A 301 -24.20 20.15 -20.12
N PHE A 302 -25.52 20.03 -20.00
CA PHE A 302 -26.32 19.25 -20.93
C PHE A 302 -27.52 20.03 -21.44
N PHE A 303 -27.85 19.75 -22.69
CA PHE A 303 -29.08 20.18 -23.33
C PHE A 303 -29.72 18.95 -23.98
N ASN A 304 -30.89 18.55 -23.47
CA ASN A 304 -31.62 17.37 -23.92
C ASN A 304 -33.08 17.72 -24.22
N GLN A 305 -33.41 17.90 -25.50
CA GLN A 305 -34.78 18.12 -25.99
C GLN A 305 -35.44 16.82 -26.48
N ARG A 306 -34.78 15.67 -26.33
CA ARG A 306 -35.37 14.38 -26.68
C ARG A 306 -36.45 14.01 -25.66
N GLU A 307 -37.40 13.18 -26.08
CA GLU A 307 -38.49 12.73 -25.19
C GLU A 307 -37.96 11.83 -24.07
N ASP A 308 -36.89 11.08 -24.34
CA ASP A 308 -36.27 10.15 -23.41
C ASP A 308 -35.02 10.72 -22.73
N GLU A 309 -34.74 10.23 -21.53
CA GLU A 309 -33.46 10.44 -20.87
C GLU A 309 -32.30 9.94 -21.75
N GLN A 310 -31.19 10.65 -21.72
CA GLN A 310 -29.99 10.27 -22.47
C GLN A 310 -28.91 9.84 -21.49
N ARG A 311 -28.40 8.62 -21.65
CA ARG A 311 -27.36 8.08 -20.78
C ARG A 311 -25.99 8.34 -21.38
N ILE A 312 -25.22 9.21 -20.74
CA ILE A 312 -23.86 9.54 -21.18
C ILE A 312 -22.83 8.64 -20.53
N VAL A 313 -21.69 8.44 -21.20
CA VAL A 313 -20.59 7.60 -20.75
C VAL A 313 -19.36 8.47 -20.48
N PHE A 314 -18.68 8.19 -19.37
CA PHE A 314 -17.40 8.79 -19.02
C PHE A 314 -16.28 7.77 -19.27
N ASN A 315 -15.18 8.16 -19.91
CA ASN A 315 -13.95 7.40 -20.15
C ASN A 315 -13.14 7.17 -18.86
N HIS A 316 -13.81 6.60 -17.86
CA HIS A 316 -13.27 6.27 -16.55
C HIS A 316 -14.05 5.07 -15.99
N PHE A 317 -13.32 4.09 -15.44
CA PHE A 317 -13.95 2.88 -14.92
C PHE A 317 -14.86 3.19 -13.72
N TYR A 318 -15.98 2.49 -13.65
CA TYR A 318 -16.87 2.60 -12.51
C TYR A 318 -16.19 2.04 -11.25
N TYR A 319 -16.31 2.78 -10.14
CA TYR A 319 -15.88 2.36 -8.81
C TYR A 319 -16.84 2.92 -7.74
N PRO A 320 -17.15 2.19 -6.65
CA PRO A 320 -18.05 2.69 -5.61
C PRO A 320 -17.48 3.91 -4.90
N GLY A 321 -18.26 4.99 -4.84
CA GLY A 321 -17.83 6.28 -4.30
C GLY A 321 -17.98 7.41 -5.31
N TRP A 322 -17.98 7.11 -6.61
CA TRP A 322 -18.49 8.05 -7.60
C TRP A 322 -19.98 8.32 -7.34
N LYS A 323 -20.39 9.57 -7.55
CA LYS A 323 -21.74 10.09 -7.36
C LYS A 323 -22.04 11.10 -8.46
N ALA A 324 -23.29 11.16 -8.90
CA ALA A 324 -23.76 12.11 -9.89
C ALA A 324 -24.87 13.00 -9.29
N TYR A 325 -24.80 14.30 -9.55
CA TYR A 325 -25.75 15.27 -9.01
C TYR A 325 -26.22 16.24 -10.08
N LEU A 326 -27.51 16.56 -10.11
CA LEU A 326 -27.97 17.77 -10.82
C LEU A 326 -27.61 19.00 -9.99
N LEU A 327 -27.20 20.08 -10.66
CA LEU A 327 -26.87 21.36 -10.03
C LEU A 327 -27.97 22.40 -10.28
N ASP A 328 -28.07 23.40 -9.38
CA ASP A 328 -28.94 24.57 -9.56
C ASP A 328 -28.41 25.60 -10.57
N GLY A 329 -27.23 25.38 -11.14
CA GLY A 329 -26.62 26.21 -12.16
C GLY A 329 -25.17 25.82 -12.42
N GLN A 330 -24.50 26.58 -13.28
CA GLN A 330 -23.07 26.42 -13.53
C GLN A 330 -22.28 26.69 -12.25
N HIS A 331 -21.40 25.76 -11.85
CA HIS A 331 -20.68 25.76 -10.58
C HIS A 331 -21.60 25.84 -9.34
N GLY A 332 -22.85 25.41 -9.52
CA GLY A 332 -23.90 25.45 -8.52
C GLY A 332 -23.75 24.41 -7.42
N GLN A 333 -24.73 24.37 -6.52
CA GLN A 333 -24.81 23.34 -5.48
C GLN A 333 -25.57 22.11 -6.00
N PRO A 334 -25.20 20.90 -5.55
CA PRO A 334 -26.00 19.70 -5.77
C PRO A 334 -27.43 19.87 -5.25
N VAL A 335 -28.43 19.74 -6.13
CA VAL A 335 -29.86 19.80 -5.77
C VAL A 335 -30.52 18.42 -5.74
N GLN A 336 -30.04 17.47 -6.54
CA GLN A 336 -30.63 16.15 -6.64
C GLN A 336 -29.55 15.10 -6.93
N ASP A 337 -29.58 13.97 -6.20
CA ASP A 337 -28.76 12.79 -6.49
C ASP A 337 -29.34 12.06 -7.71
N VAL A 338 -28.50 11.82 -8.70
CA VAL A 338 -28.81 11.00 -9.88
C VAL A 338 -28.50 9.54 -9.51
N ALA A 339 -29.46 8.90 -8.84
CA ALA A 339 -29.27 7.61 -8.18
C ALA A 339 -28.99 6.42 -9.12
N ASP A 340 -29.25 6.58 -10.43
CA ASP A 340 -29.09 5.52 -11.44
C ASP A 340 -27.79 5.67 -12.26
N HIS A 341 -26.69 6.04 -11.58
CA HIS A 341 -25.36 6.02 -12.17
C HIS A 341 -24.76 4.61 -12.06
N VAL A 342 -24.69 3.92 -13.19
CA VAL A 342 -24.31 2.50 -13.22
C VAL A 342 -23.11 2.28 -14.12
N PRO A 343 -22.34 1.20 -13.90
CA PRO A 343 -21.36 0.75 -14.90
C PRO A 343 -22.06 0.50 -16.24
N GLU A 344 -21.39 0.84 -17.33
CA GLU A 344 -21.78 0.53 -18.69
C GLU A 344 -21.91 -1.00 -18.87
N ASP A 345 -22.95 -1.44 -19.58
CA ASP A 345 -23.20 -2.86 -19.88
C ASP A 345 -22.18 -3.48 -20.86
N GLY A 346 -21.25 -2.69 -21.37
CA GLY A 346 -20.16 -3.09 -22.26
C GLY A 346 -19.02 -3.85 -21.57
N ASP A 347 -17.88 -3.93 -22.24
CA ASP A 347 -16.71 -4.69 -21.75
C ASP A 347 -15.82 -3.87 -20.80
N LEU A 348 -15.91 -2.54 -20.87
CA LEU A 348 -15.06 -1.63 -20.10
C LEU A 348 -15.66 -1.20 -18.76
N GLY A 349 -16.93 -1.50 -18.45
CA GLY A 349 -17.55 -1.14 -17.17
C GLY A 349 -17.39 0.34 -16.78
N ARG A 350 -17.45 1.24 -17.77
CA ARG A 350 -17.25 2.69 -17.59
C ARG A 350 -18.40 3.32 -16.80
N MET A 351 -18.17 4.47 -16.19
CA MET A 351 -19.26 5.19 -15.51
C MET A 351 -20.29 5.72 -16.51
N THR A 352 -21.57 5.58 -16.18
CA THR A 352 -22.66 6.20 -16.94
C THR A 352 -23.57 7.01 -16.05
N THR A 353 -24.14 8.08 -16.59
CA THR A 353 -25.09 8.94 -15.89
C THR A 353 -26.27 9.27 -16.80
N PRO A 354 -27.52 9.05 -16.36
CA PRO A 354 -28.69 9.49 -17.12
C PRO A 354 -28.88 11.00 -16.99
N LEU A 355 -29.20 11.62 -18.12
CA LEU A 355 -29.50 13.04 -18.20
C LEU A 355 -30.98 13.21 -18.53
N PRO A 356 -31.74 13.90 -17.66
CA PRO A 356 -33.17 14.09 -17.88
C PRO A 356 -33.43 14.98 -19.11
N GLN A 357 -34.68 15.02 -19.55
CA GLN A 357 -35.12 16.03 -20.51
C GLN A 357 -34.98 17.44 -19.89
N GLY A 358 -34.56 18.40 -20.70
CA GLY A 358 -34.35 19.79 -20.32
C GLY A 358 -32.90 20.23 -20.51
N GLU A 359 -32.56 21.34 -19.88
CA GLU A 359 -31.23 21.94 -19.90
C GLU A 359 -30.75 22.11 -18.47
N GLY A 360 -29.47 21.84 -18.22
CA GLY A 360 -28.90 21.99 -16.90
C GLY A 360 -27.45 21.58 -16.80
N PHE A 361 -27.03 21.32 -15.57
CA PHE A 361 -25.67 20.92 -15.24
C PHE A 361 -25.71 19.68 -14.37
N VAL A 362 -24.81 18.73 -14.67
CA VAL A 362 -24.59 17.54 -13.86
C VAL A 362 -23.15 17.51 -13.36
N LEU A 363 -22.97 17.16 -12.10
CA LEU A 363 -21.67 16.98 -11.47
C LEU A 363 -21.46 15.50 -11.17
N LEU A 364 -20.51 14.88 -11.84
CA LEU A 364 -19.93 13.60 -11.44
C LEU A 364 -18.78 13.89 -10.46
N ARG A 365 -18.79 13.32 -9.26
CA ARG A 365 -17.75 13.53 -8.24
C ARG A 365 -17.44 12.25 -7.49
N PHE A 366 -16.16 12.02 -7.20
CA PHE A 366 -15.72 10.95 -6.33
C PHE A 366 -15.76 11.38 -4.86
N GLU A 367 -16.42 10.58 -4.04
CA GLU A 367 -16.62 10.81 -2.62
C GLU A 367 -16.12 9.64 -1.77
N ASP A 368 -15.92 9.92 -0.48
CA ASP A 368 -15.52 8.89 0.48
C ASP A 368 -16.64 7.87 0.68
N THR A 369 -16.28 6.62 0.46
CA THR A 369 -17.12 5.47 0.80
C THR A 369 -17.25 5.31 2.32
N PRO A 370 -18.25 4.54 2.80
CA PRO A 370 -18.37 4.24 4.22
C PRO A 370 -17.12 3.56 4.83
N PRO A 371 -16.46 2.56 4.20
CA PRO A 371 -15.23 1.97 4.74
C PRO A 371 -14.09 2.98 4.90
N ARG A 372 -13.90 3.90 3.94
CA ARG A 372 -12.88 4.96 4.01
C ARG A 372 -13.18 5.94 5.14
N THR A 373 -14.44 6.35 5.28
CA THR A 373 -14.89 7.25 6.34
C THR A 373 -14.69 6.64 7.73
N ILE A 374 -15.10 5.38 7.92
CA ILE A 374 -14.94 4.65 9.19
C ILE A 374 -13.45 4.45 9.49
N GLY A 375 -12.65 4.04 8.50
CA GLY A 375 -11.21 3.82 8.66
C GLY A 375 -10.50 5.10 9.11
N ARG A 376 -10.83 6.24 8.49
CA ARG A 376 -10.33 7.57 8.89
C ARG A 376 -10.74 7.92 10.32
N ALA A 377 -12.00 7.72 10.68
CA ALA A 377 -12.50 8.01 12.02
C ALA A 377 -11.78 7.17 13.09
N ILE A 378 -11.57 5.87 12.83
CA ILE A 378 -10.81 4.99 13.73
C ILE A 378 -9.37 5.47 13.88
N SER A 379 -8.69 5.78 12.78
CA SER A 379 -7.29 6.24 12.83
C SER A 379 -7.14 7.58 13.55
N LEU A 380 -8.01 8.56 13.28
CA LEU A 380 -8.02 9.85 13.98
C LEU A 380 -8.36 9.71 15.46
N GLY A 381 -9.36 8.89 15.82
CA GLY A 381 -9.69 8.59 17.21
C GLY A 381 -8.53 7.92 17.95
N THR A 382 -7.86 6.99 17.29
CA THR A 382 -6.67 6.31 17.82
C THR A 382 -5.53 7.30 18.07
N LEU A 383 -5.27 8.20 17.11
CA LEU A 383 -4.26 9.26 17.25
C LEU A 383 -4.61 10.22 18.40
N ALA A 384 -5.87 10.65 18.50
CA ALA A 384 -6.33 11.53 19.56
C ALA A 384 -6.13 10.90 20.94
N ILE A 385 -6.46 9.62 21.11
CA ILE A 385 -6.23 8.89 22.36
C ILE A 385 -4.74 8.85 22.71
N LEU A 386 -3.86 8.55 21.74
CA LEU A 386 -2.41 8.53 21.96
C LEU A 386 -1.87 9.90 22.35
N LEU A 387 -2.34 10.98 21.72
CA LEU A 387 -1.98 12.35 22.05
C LEU A 387 -2.44 12.73 23.47
N ILE A 388 -3.68 12.39 23.84
CA ILE A 388 -4.21 12.63 25.20
C ILE A 388 -3.37 11.87 26.24
N ILE A 389 -3.05 10.60 25.99
CA ILE A 389 -2.19 9.80 26.88
C ILE A 389 -0.81 10.44 27.00
N GLY A 390 -0.20 10.84 25.87
CA GLY A 390 1.11 11.50 25.85
C GLY A 390 1.13 12.81 26.63
N LEU A 391 0.14 13.68 26.41
CA LEU A 391 -0.02 14.96 27.11
C LEU A 391 -0.25 14.76 28.62
N TRP A 392 -1.07 13.78 29.00
CA TRP A 392 -1.33 13.47 30.41
C TRP A 392 -0.09 12.93 31.12
N GLN A 393 0.71 12.08 30.46
CA GLN A 393 1.98 11.60 31.01
C GLN A 393 3.00 12.74 31.14
N PHE A 394 3.06 13.63 30.15
CA PHE A 394 3.95 14.79 30.17
C PHE A 394 3.62 15.75 31.32
N THR A 395 2.35 16.09 31.51
CA THR A 395 1.90 16.99 32.59
C THR A 395 2.10 16.38 33.98
N ARG A 396 1.80 15.09 34.17
CA ARG A 396 2.11 14.36 35.41
C ARG A 396 3.62 14.29 35.69
N GLY A 397 4.43 14.10 34.66
CA GLY A 397 5.89 14.09 34.78
C GLY A 397 6.46 15.43 35.25
N ARG A 398 5.85 16.55 34.82
CA ARG A 398 6.21 17.90 35.26
C ARG A 398 5.80 18.17 36.72
N LEU A 399 4.58 17.80 37.10
CA LEU A 399 4.05 17.98 38.46
C LEU A 399 4.76 17.12 39.52
N ARG A 400 5.46 16.04 39.13
CA ARG A 400 6.29 15.23 40.04
C ARG A 400 7.73 15.76 40.20
N ARG A 401 8.15 16.71 39.35
CA ARG A 401 9.49 17.33 39.38
C ARG A 401 9.50 18.72 40.03
N VAL A 402 8.32 19.30 40.23
CA VAL A 402 8.06 20.47 41.09
C VAL A 402 7.67 19.93 42.46
#